data_AF-A0A554MHS2-F1
#
_entry.id   AF-A0A554MHS2-F1
#
_cell.length_a   1.000
_cell.length_b   1.000
_cell.length_c   1.000
_cell.angle_alpha   90.00
_cell.angle_beta   90.00
_cell.angle_gamma   90.00
#
_symmetry.space_group_name_H-M   'P 1'
#
loop_
_entity.id
_entity.type
_entity.pdbx_description
1 polymer ?
#
loop_
_entity_poly.entity_id
_entity_poly.type
_entity_poly.pdbx_seq_one_letter_code
_entity_poly.pdbx_strand_id
1 'polypeptide(L)'
;MTVEFLLLRILRRQNFQVHEALGVAYGGVEEEFPKEKDLIKAHLVVALLEQCKYPTNAIQVNKFVGTAQGLRETDVLAFNRAKEPFLLAAVEVPQLYEERMEAAMRDLYMQAAPQDQSKSVRWLLYYTRWYATKGVLHKKHIAVDYQGFPTFDSWHAAGSPARSFIPPYA
;
A
#
# COMPACT_ATOMS: atom_id res chain seq x y z
N MET A 1 -18.71 8.74 -19.21
CA MET A 1 -18.44 8.55 -17.76
C MET A 1 -17.00 8.08 -17.65
N THR A 2 -16.09 8.97 -17.24
CA THR A 2 -14.63 8.76 -17.29
C THR A 2 -14.10 8.22 -15.95
N VAL A 3 -12.90 7.62 -15.96
CA VAL A 3 -12.20 7.08 -14.77
C VAL A 3 -12.12 8.11 -13.61
N GLU A 4 -12.19 9.40 -13.94
CA GLU A 4 -12.31 10.54 -13.02
C GLU A 4 -13.54 10.50 -12.12
N PHE A 5 -14.69 9.99 -12.58
CA PHE A 5 -15.92 9.94 -11.76
C PHE A 5 -15.91 8.79 -10.72
N LEU A 6 -15.04 7.79 -10.90
CA LEU A 6 -14.90 6.63 -10.00
C LEU A 6 -13.92 6.91 -8.85
N LEU A 7 -12.83 7.62 -9.14
CA LEU A 7 -11.86 8.12 -8.13
C LEU A 7 -12.47 9.18 -7.20
N LEU A 8 -13.40 9.99 -7.68
CA LEU A 8 -14.16 10.96 -6.87
C LEU A 8 -15.12 10.31 -5.85
N ARG A 9 -15.44 9.02 -5.99
CA ARG A 9 -16.15 8.19 -4.99
C ARG A 9 -15.20 7.47 -4.02
N ILE A 10 -13.94 7.26 -4.41
CA ILE A 10 -12.92 6.55 -3.62
C ILE A 10 -12.53 7.32 -2.34
N LEU A 11 -12.79 8.63 -2.26
CA LEU A 11 -12.41 9.46 -1.11
C LEU A 11 -13.58 10.06 -0.30
N ARG A 12 -14.77 10.30 -0.89
CA ARG A 12 -15.90 10.94 -0.17
C ARG A 12 -16.58 10.08 0.91
N ARG A 13 -16.24 8.80 1.03
CA ARG A 13 -16.84 7.80 1.92
C ARG A 13 -15.79 7.11 2.80
N GLN A 14 -14.76 7.83 3.24
CA GLN A 14 -13.99 7.41 4.41
C GLN A 14 -14.93 7.34 5.63
N ASN A 15 -15.65 6.22 5.79
CA ASN A 15 -15.98 5.63 7.09
C ASN A 15 -14.73 4.96 7.69
N PHE A 16 -13.58 5.59 7.47
CA PHE A 16 -12.46 5.52 8.39
C PHE A 16 -12.92 6.31 9.62
N GLN A 17 -12.64 5.85 10.85
CA GLN A 17 -13.01 6.61 12.05
C GLN A 17 -12.29 7.96 12.05
N VAL A 18 -12.94 8.99 11.53
CA VAL A 18 -12.62 10.39 11.77
C VAL A 18 -13.43 10.77 13.00
N HIS A 19 -12.75 11.06 14.12
CA HIS A 19 -13.41 11.71 15.25
C HIS A 19 -13.97 13.05 14.75
N GLU A 20 -15.29 13.19 14.82
CA GLU A 20 -16.01 14.44 14.53
C GLU A 20 -15.43 15.57 15.40
N ALA A 21 -14.76 16.53 14.76
CA ALA A 21 -14.62 17.86 15.29
C ALA A 21 -15.54 18.77 14.46
N LEU A 22 -16.47 19.42 15.16
CA LEU A 22 -17.47 20.34 14.61
C LEU A 22 -16.83 21.45 13.77
N GLY A 23 -17.62 21.91 12.81
CA GLY A 23 -17.16 22.67 11.65
C GLY A 23 -16.76 24.12 11.89
N VAL A 24 -16.08 24.67 10.90
CA VAL A 24 -16.02 26.11 10.60
C VAL A 24 -15.82 26.31 9.09
N ALA A 25 -16.74 27.10 8.53
CA ALA A 25 -16.66 28.00 7.37
C ALA A 25 -16.09 27.54 6.01
N TYR A 26 -16.92 27.75 4.99
CA TYR A 26 -16.57 27.80 3.57
C TYR A 26 -15.42 28.79 3.29
N GLY A 27 -14.31 28.28 2.77
CA GLY A 27 -13.25 29.03 2.12
C GLY A 27 -12.72 28.17 0.95
N GLY A 28 -12.59 28.77 -0.24
CA GLY A 28 -12.32 28.05 -1.48
C GLY A 28 -11.06 27.19 -1.41
N VAL A 29 -11.22 25.89 -1.68
CA VAL A 29 -10.12 24.95 -1.88
C VAL A 29 -9.97 24.82 -3.39
N GLU A 30 -8.89 25.36 -3.95
CA GLU A 30 -8.45 24.95 -5.29
C GLU A 30 -8.32 23.42 -5.26
N GLU A 31 -9.06 22.71 -6.11
CA GLU A 31 -9.00 21.24 -6.19
C GLU A 31 -7.61 20.84 -6.70
N GLU A 32 -6.67 20.67 -5.77
CA GLU A 32 -5.32 20.18 -6.08
C GLU A 32 -5.46 18.76 -6.64
N PHE A 33 -5.07 18.58 -7.91
CA PHE A 33 -5.16 17.28 -8.57
C PHE A 33 -4.41 16.22 -7.75
N PRO A 34 -4.97 15.01 -7.57
CA PRO A 34 -4.32 13.96 -6.79
C PRO A 34 -2.94 13.65 -7.38
N LYS A 35 -1.93 13.58 -6.50
CA LYS A 35 -0.57 13.25 -6.90
C LYS A 35 -0.55 11.88 -7.55
N GLU A 36 0.31 11.69 -8.55
CA GLU A 36 0.42 10.42 -9.31
C GLU A 36 0.55 9.20 -8.38
N LYS A 37 1.34 9.33 -7.31
CA LYS A 37 1.51 8.30 -6.28
C LYS A 37 0.18 7.91 -5.59
N ASP A 38 -0.73 8.86 -5.34
CA ASP A 38 -2.04 8.58 -4.74
C ASP A 38 -2.98 7.86 -5.71
N LEU A 39 -2.87 8.13 -7.01
CA LEU A 39 -3.58 7.36 -8.04
C LEU A 39 -3.10 5.91 -8.10
N ILE A 40 -1.79 5.68 -8.01
CA ILE A 40 -1.19 4.33 -7.96
C ILE A 40 -1.67 3.59 -6.70
N LYS A 41 -1.72 4.29 -5.56
CA LYS A 41 -2.23 3.76 -4.29
C LYS A 41 -3.70 3.36 -4.39
N ALA A 42 -4.55 4.23 -4.94
CA ALA A 42 -5.96 3.93 -5.18
C ALA A 42 -6.12 2.70 -6.09
N HIS A 43 -5.29 2.57 -7.12
CA HIS A 43 -5.29 1.40 -7.98
C HIS A 43 -4.85 0.10 -7.28
N LEU A 44 -3.87 0.17 -6.38
CA LEU A 44 -3.50 -0.97 -5.55
C LEU A 44 -4.67 -1.38 -4.65
N VAL A 45 -5.34 -0.43 -4.00
CA VAL A 45 -6.51 -0.71 -3.16
C VAL A 45 -7.61 -1.39 -3.97
N VAL A 46 -7.92 -0.91 -5.18
CA VAL A 46 -8.88 -1.57 -6.07
C VAL A 46 -8.45 -3.00 -6.41
N ALA A 47 -7.16 -3.24 -6.69
CA ALA A 47 -6.66 -4.59 -6.93
C ALA A 47 -6.81 -5.50 -5.69
N LEU A 48 -6.57 -4.99 -4.49
CA LEU A 48 -6.76 -5.74 -3.25
C LEU A 48 -8.23 -6.11 -3.02
N LEU A 49 -9.16 -5.18 -3.26
CA LEU A 49 -10.60 -5.39 -3.11
C LEU A 49 -11.16 -6.35 -4.17
N GLU A 50 -10.91 -6.04 -5.44
CA GLU A 50 -11.60 -6.71 -6.55
C GLU A 50 -10.92 -8.02 -6.96
N GLN A 51 -9.59 -8.05 -7.00
CA GLN A 51 -8.82 -9.19 -7.48
C GLN A 51 -8.41 -10.10 -6.32
N CYS A 52 -7.94 -9.52 -5.21
CA CYS A 52 -7.40 -10.25 -4.07
C CYS A 52 -8.44 -10.52 -2.97
N LYS A 53 -9.66 -9.99 -3.12
CA LYS A 53 -10.84 -10.23 -2.26
C LYS A 53 -10.65 -9.81 -0.80
N TYR A 54 -9.86 -8.78 -0.55
CA TYR A 54 -9.80 -8.14 0.77
C TYR A 54 -11.12 -7.42 1.06
N PRO A 55 -11.67 -7.52 2.28
CA PRO A 55 -12.81 -6.71 2.66
C PRO A 55 -12.35 -5.26 2.91
N THR A 56 -13.25 -4.31 2.69
CA THR A 56 -12.94 -2.87 2.77
C THR A 56 -12.42 -2.44 4.15
N ASN A 57 -12.90 -3.07 5.22
CA ASN A 57 -12.48 -2.80 6.59
C ASN A 57 -11.14 -3.44 6.98
N ALA A 58 -10.54 -4.26 6.12
CA ALA A 58 -9.23 -4.86 6.34
C ALA A 58 -8.10 -4.09 5.66
N ILE A 59 -8.37 -2.94 5.00
CA ILE A 59 -7.36 -2.12 4.33
C ILE A 59 -7.29 -0.76 4.99
N GLN A 60 -6.09 -0.36 5.39
CA GLN A 60 -5.77 0.98 5.86
C GLN A 60 -4.76 1.62 4.90
N VAL A 61 -4.97 2.88 4.58
CA VAL A 61 -4.14 3.66 3.67
C VAL A 61 -3.46 4.76 4.47
N ASN A 62 -2.20 5.08 4.18
CA ASN A 62 -1.45 6.16 4.85
C ASN A 62 -1.40 5.98 6.37
N LYS A 63 -1.20 4.74 6.83
CA LYS A 63 -1.21 4.41 8.25
C LYS A 63 0.18 4.61 8.84
N PHE A 64 0.28 5.39 9.90
CA PHE A 64 1.51 5.43 10.71
C PHE A 64 1.65 4.15 11.52
N VAL A 65 2.78 3.48 11.37
CA VAL A 65 3.22 2.30 12.11
C VAL A 65 4.47 2.63 12.91
N GLY A 66 4.59 2.03 14.10
CA GLY A 66 5.80 2.15 14.91
C GLY A 66 6.96 1.40 14.27
N THR A 67 8.16 1.95 14.38
CA THR A 67 9.45 1.33 14.01
C THR A 67 10.45 1.57 15.14
N ALA A 68 11.59 0.88 15.12
CA ALA A 68 12.68 1.15 16.06
C ALA A 68 13.20 2.60 16.00
N GLN A 69 12.95 3.31 14.89
CA GLN A 69 13.37 4.69 14.65
C GLN A 69 12.24 5.72 14.83
N GLY A 70 11.06 5.31 15.34
CA GLY A 70 9.88 6.16 15.49
C GLY A 70 8.73 5.78 14.57
N LEU A 71 7.79 6.69 14.35
CA LEU A 71 6.64 6.46 13.47
C LEU A 71 7.02 6.61 12.00
N ARG A 72 6.61 5.64 11.17
CA ARG A 72 6.73 5.69 9.71
C ARG A 72 5.36 5.51 9.08
N GLU A 73 5.11 6.18 7.96
CA GLU A 73 3.88 6.03 7.20
C GLU A 73 4.00 4.85 6.23
N THR A 74 3.07 3.90 6.31
CA THR A 74 2.88 2.85 5.31
C THR A 74 1.85 3.31 4.29
N ASP A 75 2.14 3.19 2.99
CA ASP A 75 1.18 3.55 1.94
C ASP A 75 -0.11 2.71 2.05
N VAL A 76 0.02 1.39 2.22
CA VAL A 76 -1.10 0.46 2.48
C VAL A 76 -0.72 -0.57 3.53
N LEU A 77 -1.55 -0.69 4.57
CA LEU A 77 -1.50 -1.76 5.57
C LEU A 77 -2.79 -2.56 5.47
N ALA A 78 -2.69 -3.87 5.26
CA ALA A 78 -3.84 -4.76 5.23
C ALA A 78 -3.77 -5.85 6.31
N PHE A 79 -4.94 -6.21 6.82
CA PHE A 79 -5.13 -7.12 7.94
C PHE A 79 -5.71 -8.46 7.47
N ASN A 80 -5.44 -9.55 8.20
CA ASN A 80 -6.06 -10.86 7.98
C ASN A 80 -7.46 -10.94 8.63
N ARG A 81 -8.13 -12.09 8.53
CA ARG A 81 -9.41 -12.36 9.22
C ARG A 81 -9.37 -12.19 10.74
N ALA A 82 -8.21 -12.43 11.37
CA ALA A 82 -8.00 -12.24 12.80
C ALA A 82 -7.80 -10.76 13.18
N LYS A 83 -7.87 -9.84 12.21
CA LYS A 83 -7.61 -8.39 12.36
C LYS A 83 -6.17 -8.08 12.77
N GLU A 84 -5.23 -8.93 12.38
CA GLU A 84 -3.80 -8.74 12.62
C GLU A 84 -3.11 -8.25 11.33
N PRO A 85 -2.06 -7.43 11.44
CA PRO A 85 -1.26 -7.00 10.29
C PRO A 85 -0.80 -8.20 9.46
N PHE A 86 -1.07 -8.17 8.15
CA PHE A 86 -0.82 -9.30 7.25
C PHE A 86 0.03 -8.91 6.04
N LEU A 87 -0.26 -7.74 5.46
CA LEU A 87 0.40 -7.22 4.27
C LEU A 87 0.77 -5.75 4.51
N LEU A 88 2.06 -5.42 4.33
CA LEU A 88 2.52 -4.04 4.22
C LEU A 88 2.88 -3.75 2.77
N ALA A 89 2.45 -2.59 2.27
CA ALA A 89 2.66 -2.19 0.90
C ALA A 89 3.22 -0.77 0.81
N ALA A 90 4.22 -0.60 -0.04
CA ALA A 90 4.72 0.68 -0.51
C ALA A 90 4.42 0.81 -2.00
N VAL A 91 4.06 2.03 -2.42
CA VAL A 91 3.85 2.35 -3.84
C VAL A 91 4.86 3.38 -4.31
N GLU A 92 5.21 3.33 -5.59
CA GLU A 92 6.11 4.32 -6.18
C GLU A 92 5.69 4.66 -7.62
N VAL A 93 6.02 5.88 -8.03
CA VAL A 93 5.85 6.33 -9.42
C VAL A 93 6.78 5.53 -10.35
N PRO A 94 6.35 5.21 -11.59
CA PRO A 94 7.07 4.29 -12.46
C PRO A 94 8.51 4.74 -12.78
N GLN A 95 8.77 6.05 -12.80
CA GLN A 95 10.09 6.62 -13.09
C GLN A 95 11.11 6.39 -11.98
N LEU A 96 10.65 6.23 -10.73
CA LEU A 96 11.50 6.04 -9.56
C LEU A 96 11.46 4.61 -9.03
N TYR A 97 10.66 3.73 -9.64
CA TYR A 97 10.40 2.38 -9.13
C TYR A 97 11.67 1.55 -8.97
N GLU A 98 12.52 1.47 -9.99
CA GLU A 98 13.75 0.66 -9.90
C GLU A 98 14.76 1.28 -8.93
N GLU A 99 14.94 2.61 -8.99
CA GLU A 99 15.89 3.34 -8.17
C GLU A 99 15.56 3.24 -6.68
N ARG A 100 14.27 3.34 -6.33
CA ARG A 100 13.80 3.33 -4.95
C ARG A 100 13.43 1.96 -4.42
N MET A 101 13.45 0.93 -5.25
CA MET A 101 13.07 -0.43 -4.87
C MET A 101 13.81 -0.89 -3.61
N GLU A 102 15.13 -0.77 -3.57
CA GLU A 102 15.91 -1.28 -2.44
C GLU A 102 15.58 -0.53 -1.14
N ALA A 103 15.56 0.80 -1.20
CA ALA A 103 15.23 1.65 -0.05
C ALA A 103 13.80 1.40 0.45
N ALA A 104 12.83 1.28 -0.45
CA ALA A 104 11.44 0.98 -0.11
C ALA A 104 11.29 -0.40 0.52
N MET A 105 12.01 -1.41 0.00
CA MET A 105 12.00 -2.75 0.60
C MET A 105 12.63 -2.74 2.00
N ARG A 106 13.79 -2.09 2.18
CA ARG A 106 14.40 -1.92 3.52
C ARG A 106 13.43 -1.27 4.50
N ASP A 107 12.72 -0.23 4.06
CA ASP A 107 11.73 0.46 4.88
C ASP A 107 10.54 -0.45 5.24
N LEU A 108 10.00 -1.20 4.28
CA LEU A 108 8.96 -2.21 4.54
C LEU A 108 9.41 -3.26 5.57
N TYR A 109 10.66 -3.72 5.50
CA TYR A 109 11.22 -4.64 6.51
C TYR A 109 11.28 -4.01 7.90
N MET A 110 11.76 -2.75 8.01
CA MET A 110 11.81 -2.03 9.27
C MET A 110 10.42 -1.79 9.87
N GLN A 111 9.42 -1.56 9.02
CA GLN A 111 8.02 -1.39 9.41
C GLN A 111 7.37 -2.72 9.84
N ALA A 112 7.70 -3.83 9.19
CA ALA A 112 7.11 -5.15 9.47
C ALA A 112 7.55 -5.74 10.81
N ALA A 113 8.83 -5.63 11.17
CA ALA A 113 9.40 -6.23 12.38
C ALA A 113 8.61 -5.95 13.68
N PRO A 114 8.23 -4.69 14.02
CA PRO A 114 7.45 -4.40 15.23
C PRO A 114 5.97 -4.77 15.12
N GLN A 115 5.44 -4.96 13.92
CA GLN A 115 4.05 -5.39 13.67
C GLN A 115 3.90 -6.90 13.78
N ASP A 116 4.99 -7.66 13.66
CA ASP A 116 4.97 -9.12 13.59
C ASP A 116 4.99 -9.82 14.98
N GLN A 117 4.46 -9.17 16.02
CA GLN A 117 4.46 -9.73 17.38
C GLN A 117 3.70 -11.08 17.46
N SER A 118 2.64 -11.24 16.68
CA SER A 118 1.88 -12.49 16.58
C SER A 118 2.29 -13.37 15.38
N LYS A 119 3.41 -13.07 14.71
CA LYS A 119 3.82 -13.74 13.47
C LYS A 119 2.74 -13.69 12.38
N SER A 120 1.98 -12.60 12.35
CA SER A 120 0.85 -12.42 11.44
C SER A 120 1.26 -11.76 10.13
N VAL A 121 2.35 -10.99 10.12
CA VAL A 121 2.83 -10.32 8.91
C VAL A 121 3.40 -11.39 8.01
N ARG A 122 2.79 -11.55 6.83
CA ARG A 122 3.21 -12.56 5.86
C ARG A 122 3.84 -11.95 4.62
N TRP A 123 3.40 -10.76 4.23
CA TRP A 123 3.74 -10.20 2.93
C TRP A 123 4.24 -8.77 3.00
N LEU A 124 5.30 -8.50 2.25
CA LEU A 124 5.73 -7.16 1.86
C LEU A 124 5.47 -6.98 0.38
N LEU A 125 4.93 -5.83 -0.03
CA LEU A 125 4.59 -5.54 -1.41
C LEU A 125 5.13 -4.18 -1.85
N TYR A 126 5.91 -4.15 -2.92
CA TYR A 126 6.33 -2.92 -3.56
C TYR A 126 5.71 -2.82 -4.96
N TYR A 127 4.87 -1.81 -5.19
CA TYR A 127 3.95 -1.76 -6.32
C TYR A 127 4.04 -0.46 -7.13
N THR A 128 3.92 -0.58 -8.45
CA THR A 128 3.68 0.56 -9.36
C THR A 128 2.73 0.18 -10.48
N ARG A 129 2.13 1.20 -11.09
CA ARG A 129 1.18 1.08 -12.20
C ARG A 129 1.22 2.34 -13.05
N TRP A 130 1.16 2.19 -14.36
CA TRP A 130 1.17 3.30 -15.30
C TRP A 130 0.40 2.96 -16.58
N TYR A 131 0.00 4.00 -17.31
CA TYR A 131 -0.58 3.85 -18.65
C TYR A 131 0.47 4.18 -19.69
N ALA A 132 0.66 3.30 -20.67
CA ALA A 132 1.47 3.61 -21.84
C ALA A 132 0.69 4.55 -22.80
N THR A 133 1.40 5.15 -23.76
CA THR A 133 0.90 6.14 -24.73
C THR A 133 -0.30 5.68 -25.58
N LYS A 134 -0.67 4.40 -25.51
CA LYS A 134 -1.83 3.81 -26.20
C LYS A 134 -2.96 3.39 -25.25
N GLY A 135 -2.97 3.90 -24.01
CA GLY A 135 -3.95 3.53 -22.98
C GLY A 135 -3.80 2.10 -22.45
N VAL A 136 -2.74 1.38 -22.85
CA VAL A 136 -2.44 0.05 -22.34
C VAL A 136 -1.95 0.18 -20.90
N LEU A 137 -2.61 -0.57 -20.02
CA LEU A 137 -2.27 -0.57 -18.62
C LEU A 137 -1.10 -1.50 -18.33
N HIS A 138 -0.08 -0.96 -17.67
CA HIS A 138 1.05 -1.71 -17.16
C HIS A 138 1.10 -1.65 -15.63
N LYS A 139 1.55 -2.76 -15.02
CA LYS A 139 1.81 -2.85 -13.58
C LYS A 139 3.09 -3.62 -13.36
N LYS A 140 3.83 -3.24 -12.32
CA LYS A 140 4.98 -3.99 -11.83
C LYS A 140 4.88 -4.09 -10.32
N HIS A 141 5.23 -5.25 -9.77
CA HIS A 141 5.25 -5.44 -8.33
C HIS A 141 6.27 -6.48 -7.91
N ILE A 142 6.71 -6.36 -6.66
CA ILE A 142 7.52 -7.34 -5.94
C ILE A 142 6.73 -7.70 -4.69
N ALA A 143 6.35 -8.96 -4.56
CA ALA A 143 5.74 -9.49 -3.35
C ALA A 143 6.70 -10.46 -2.68
N VAL A 144 7.05 -10.19 -1.41
CA VAL A 144 8.01 -10.99 -0.65
C VAL A 144 7.29 -11.69 0.50
N ASP A 145 7.60 -12.97 0.65
CA ASP A 145 7.17 -13.80 1.78
C ASP A 145 8.03 -13.49 3.00
N TYR A 146 7.57 -12.56 3.83
CA TYR A 146 8.29 -12.05 5.00
C TYR A 146 8.63 -13.17 5.99
N GLN A 147 7.78 -14.19 6.12
CA GLN A 147 8.05 -15.29 7.05
C GLN A 147 9.15 -16.22 6.55
N GLY A 148 9.31 -16.34 5.23
CA GLY A 148 10.44 -17.06 4.63
C GLY A 148 11.75 -16.28 4.73
N PHE A 149 11.67 -14.96 4.74
CA PHE A 149 12.81 -14.04 4.78
C PHE A 149 12.52 -12.89 5.76
N PRO A 150 12.72 -13.06 7.07
CA PRO A 150 12.27 -12.08 8.08
C PRO A 150 13.10 -10.80 8.11
N THR A 151 14.24 -10.76 7.41
CA THR A 151 15.08 -9.55 7.31
C THR A 151 15.42 -9.26 5.85
N PHE A 152 15.63 -7.96 5.56
CA PHE A 152 16.09 -7.52 4.25
C PHE A 152 17.35 -8.27 3.81
N ASP A 153 18.33 -8.41 4.71
CA ASP A 153 19.60 -9.09 4.42
C ASP A 153 19.39 -10.57 4.07
N SER A 154 18.47 -11.26 4.76
CA SER A 154 18.15 -12.67 4.46
C SER A 154 17.50 -12.84 3.09
N TRP A 155 16.61 -11.91 2.71
CA TRP A 155 15.97 -11.88 1.41
C TRP A 155 16.97 -11.55 0.29
N HIS A 156 17.82 -10.56 0.53
CA HIS A 156 18.82 -10.12 -0.44
C HIS A 156 19.88 -11.19 -0.67
N ALA A 157 20.39 -11.83 0.39
CA ALA A 157 21.35 -12.92 0.30
C ALA A 157 20.79 -14.15 -0.44
N ALA A 158 19.47 -14.36 -0.41
CA ALA A 158 18.79 -15.41 -1.16
C ALA A 158 18.55 -15.07 -2.65
N GLY A 159 19.08 -13.94 -3.13
CA GLY A 159 18.89 -13.47 -4.51
C GLY A 159 17.58 -12.72 -4.73
N SER A 160 17.03 -12.11 -3.68
CA SER A 160 15.81 -11.29 -3.74
C SER A 160 14.58 -12.01 -4.33
N PRO A 161 14.23 -13.23 -3.88
CA PRO A 161 13.10 -13.96 -4.43
C PRO A 161 11.80 -13.18 -4.29
N ALA A 162 11.02 -13.13 -5.37
CA ALA A 162 9.75 -12.40 -5.43
C ALA A 162 8.65 -13.28 -6.00
N ARG A 163 7.41 -13.08 -5.53
CA ARG A 163 6.22 -13.70 -6.11
C ARG A 163 5.68 -12.82 -7.23
N SER A 164 5.20 -13.47 -8.29
CA SER A 164 4.59 -12.82 -9.46
C SER A 164 3.13 -12.40 -9.25
N PHE A 165 2.57 -12.62 -8.05
CA PHE A 165 1.18 -12.28 -7.71
C PHE A 165 1.10 -11.29 -6.55
N ILE A 166 0.02 -10.51 -6.49
CA ILE A 166 -0.35 -9.74 -5.29
C ILE A 166 -1.04 -10.71 -4.33
N PRO A 167 -0.62 -10.80 -3.06
CA PRO A 167 -1.15 -11.78 -2.11
C PRO A 167 -2.68 -11.71 -1.98
N PRO A 168 -3.40 -12.85 -2.00
CA PRO A 168 -4.84 -12.89 -1.75
C PRO A 168 -5.15 -12.71 -0.26
N TYR A 169 -6.38 -12.33 0.05
CA TYR A 169 -6.87 -12.22 1.43
C TYR A 169 -6.83 -13.58 2.14
N ALA A 170 -6.23 -13.61 3.33
CA ALA A 170 -6.12 -14.78 4.21
C ALA A 170 -7.18 -14.76 5.30
#